data_AF-A0A0S1MJ30-F1
#
_entry.id   AF-A0A0S1MJ30-F1
#
_cell.length_a   1.000
_cell.length_b   1.000
_cell.length_c   1.000
_cell.angle_alpha   90.00
_cell.angle_beta   90.00
_cell.angle_gamma   90.00
#
_symmetry.space_group_name_H-M   'P 1'
#
loop_
_entity.id
_entity.type
_entity.pdbx_description
1 polymer ?
#
loop_
_entity_poly.entity_id
_entity_poly.type
_entity_poly.pdbx_seq_one_letter_code
_entity_poly.pdbx_strand_id
1 'polypeptide(L)'
;MMKLDKIIPIGTSDAPFTINSEICAGVDYLMANVHPWFANLPVDRASDWTWQYYQDSVVNVCSKAPNRPTLYIGEIGWPTSSDDPKPVRSVDMAASTKNLQSLIDSFICQANSNGTNYFFFELKDETWKKSIGGVEPHWGLYDKDMRLKDLKLPHCPTS
;
A
#
# COMPACT_ATOMS: atom_id res chain seq x y z
N MET A 1 30.25 -3.97 19.23
CA MET A 1 29.45 -2.97 18.51
C MET A 1 30.28 -2.38 17.40
N MET A 2 29.78 -2.42 16.16
CA MET A 2 30.45 -1.75 15.03
C MET A 2 30.39 -0.23 15.27
N LYS A 3 31.54 0.45 15.21
CA LYS A 3 31.64 1.91 15.35
C LYS A 3 31.32 2.56 14.01
N LEU A 4 30.04 2.61 13.66
CA LEU A 4 29.58 3.39 12.53
C LEU A 4 29.41 4.85 12.97
N ASP A 5 29.81 5.76 12.10
CA ASP A 5 29.75 7.22 12.24
C ASP A 5 28.35 7.80 11.95
N LYS A 6 27.46 6.98 11.38
CA LYS A 6 26.06 7.32 11.10
C LYS A 6 25.12 6.32 11.75
N ILE A 7 24.03 6.83 12.30
CA ILE A 7 22.89 6.04 12.73
C ILE A 7 22.04 5.77 11.49
N ILE A 8 21.88 4.48 11.14
CA ILE A 8 20.98 4.04 10.08
C ILE A 8 19.69 3.61 10.78
N PRO A 9 18.54 4.25 10.51
CA PRO A 9 17.26 3.82 11.06
C PRO A 9 16.99 2.37 10.65
N ILE A 10 16.54 1.56 11.60
CA ILE A 10 16.18 0.16 11.37
C ILE A 10 14.66 0.05 11.45
N GLY A 11 14.07 -0.60 10.46
CA GLY A 11 12.63 -0.80 10.41
C GLY A 11 12.25 -2.17 9.89
N THR A 12 10.95 -2.41 9.89
CA THR A 12 10.35 -3.63 9.34
C THR A 12 9.15 -3.30 8.46
N SER A 13 8.81 -4.22 7.55
CA SER A 13 7.59 -4.18 6.73
C SER A 13 6.82 -5.46 6.92
N ASP A 14 5.52 -5.37 7.22
CA ASP A 14 4.69 -6.56 7.39
C ASP A 14 3.20 -6.24 7.23
N ALA A 15 2.36 -7.29 7.23
CA ALA A 15 0.92 -7.16 7.23
C ALA A 15 0.40 -6.57 8.56
N PRO A 16 -0.66 -5.74 8.55
CA PRO A 16 -1.08 -5.02 9.76
C PRO A 16 -1.50 -5.91 10.93
N PHE A 17 -1.98 -7.13 10.67
CA PHE A 17 -2.40 -8.05 11.72
C PHE A 17 -1.23 -8.70 12.49
N THR A 18 0.02 -8.58 12.01
CA THR A 18 1.20 -9.10 12.73
C THR A 18 1.79 -8.04 13.67
N ILE A 19 1.46 -6.76 13.45
CA ILE A 19 2.01 -5.63 14.18
C ILE A 19 1.51 -5.60 15.63
N ASN A 20 2.44 -5.49 16.56
CA ASN A 20 2.18 -5.47 18.00
C ASN A 20 3.14 -4.49 18.72
N SER A 21 2.92 -4.29 20.02
CA SER A 21 3.69 -3.33 20.82
C SER A 21 5.18 -3.65 20.92
N GLU A 22 5.57 -4.93 20.89
CA GLU A 22 6.98 -5.33 20.95
C GLU A 22 7.71 -4.95 19.67
N ILE A 23 7.09 -5.20 18.51
CA ILE A 23 7.61 -4.77 17.21
C ILE A 23 7.74 -3.25 17.17
N CYS A 24 6.68 -2.51 17.54
CA CYS A 24 6.71 -1.04 17.54
C CYS A 24 7.83 -0.49 18.43
N ALA A 25 8.07 -1.09 19.60
CA ALA A 25 9.11 -0.66 20.53
C ALA A 25 10.54 -0.97 20.06
N GLY A 26 10.70 -1.90 19.11
CA GLY A 26 11.99 -2.39 18.64
C GLY A 26 12.53 -1.76 17.36
N VAL A 27 11.77 -0.87 16.71
CA VAL A 27 12.12 -0.29 15.40
C VAL A 27 12.15 1.24 15.42
N ASP A 28 12.95 1.85 14.56
CA ASP A 28 12.94 3.32 14.34
C ASP A 28 11.79 3.74 13.41
N TYR A 29 11.40 2.84 12.49
CA TYR A 29 10.26 3.03 11.61
C TYR A 29 9.55 1.70 11.30
N LEU A 30 8.28 1.78 10.95
CA LEU A 30 7.45 0.62 10.64
C LEU A 30 6.60 0.88 9.40
N MET A 31 6.55 -0.10 8.51
CA MET A 31 5.83 -0.04 7.25
C MET A 31 4.76 -1.14 7.23
N ALA A 32 3.50 -0.76 7.05
CA ALA A 32 2.39 -1.71 7.05
C ALA A 32 1.86 -1.93 5.64
N ASN A 33 1.84 -3.17 5.16
CA ASN A 33 1.40 -3.50 3.80
C ASN A 33 -0.14 -3.56 3.77
N VAL A 34 -0.80 -2.47 3.35
CA VAL A 34 -2.26 -2.30 3.39
C VAL A 34 -2.85 -2.30 1.98
N HIS A 35 -3.34 -3.47 1.57
CA HIS A 35 -3.93 -3.67 0.25
C HIS A 35 -5.46 -3.78 0.30
N PRO A 36 -6.22 -2.71 -0.04
CA PRO A 36 -7.68 -2.74 0.04
C PRO A 36 -8.32 -3.77 -0.91
N TRP A 37 -7.64 -4.14 -2.00
CA TRP A 37 -8.14 -5.15 -2.93
C TRP A 37 -8.40 -6.51 -2.25
N PHE A 38 -7.49 -6.95 -1.38
CA PHE A 38 -7.64 -8.22 -0.65
C PHE A 38 -8.72 -8.18 0.43
N ALA A 39 -9.15 -6.99 0.85
CA ALA A 39 -10.23 -6.83 1.82
C ALA A 39 -11.64 -7.04 1.23
N ASN A 40 -11.72 -7.37 -0.07
CA ASN A 40 -12.95 -7.79 -0.74
C ASN A 40 -14.09 -6.78 -0.57
N LEU A 41 -13.76 -5.50 -0.77
CA LEU A 41 -14.70 -4.37 -0.74
C LEU A 41 -14.70 -3.62 -2.09
N PRO A 42 -15.79 -2.93 -2.44
CA PRO A 42 -15.85 -2.10 -3.63
C PRO A 42 -14.85 -0.94 -3.56
N VAL A 43 -14.29 -0.55 -4.70
CA VAL A 43 -13.18 0.40 -4.79
C VAL A 43 -13.50 1.78 -4.24
N ASP A 44 -14.77 2.20 -4.26
CA ASP A 44 -15.22 3.47 -3.69
C ASP A 44 -15.05 3.55 -2.16
N ARG A 45 -14.89 2.42 -1.48
CA ARG A 45 -14.58 2.33 -0.04
C ARG A 45 -13.10 2.06 0.24
N ALA A 46 -12.27 1.88 -0.78
CA ALA A 46 -10.88 1.43 -0.63
C ALA A 46 -10.02 2.41 0.15
N SER A 47 -10.13 3.70 -0.13
CA SER A 47 -9.32 4.73 0.52
C SER A 47 -9.63 4.84 2.01
N ASP A 48 -10.91 5.03 2.35
CA ASP A 48 -11.37 5.18 3.73
C ASP A 48 -11.10 3.92 4.55
N TRP A 49 -11.33 2.74 3.96
CA TRP A 49 -11.01 1.48 4.62
C TRP A 49 -9.51 1.36 4.89
N THR A 50 -8.65 1.71 3.93
CA THR A 50 -7.19 1.64 4.07
C THR A 50 -6.73 2.53 5.21
N TRP A 51 -7.18 3.79 5.23
CA TRP A 51 -6.83 4.73 6.29
C TRP A 51 -7.33 4.24 7.66
N GLN A 52 -8.60 3.87 7.78
CA GLN A 52 -9.17 3.40 9.05
C GLN A 52 -8.46 2.14 9.56
N TYR A 53 -8.24 1.16 8.68
CA TYR A 53 -7.56 -0.08 9.05
C TYR A 53 -6.12 0.20 9.51
N TYR A 54 -5.39 1.07 8.81
CA TYR A 54 -4.05 1.49 9.22
C TYR A 54 -4.05 2.21 10.57
N GLN A 55 -5.00 3.12 10.82
CA GLN A 55 -5.13 3.81 12.10
C GLN A 55 -5.35 2.81 13.24
N ASP A 56 -6.27 1.86 13.05
CA ASP A 56 -6.69 0.93 14.09
C ASP A 56 -5.63 -0.13 14.39
N SER A 57 -5.03 -0.71 13.34
CA SER A 57 -4.09 -1.84 13.47
C SER A 57 -2.64 -1.42 13.70
N VAL A 58 -2.27 -0.20 13.31
CA VAL A 58 -0.87 0.25 13.34
C VAL A 58 -0.70 1.47 14.22
N VAL A 59 -1.36 2.59 13.91
CA VAL A 59 -1.12 3.86 14.60
C VAL A 59 -1.53 3.79 16.07
N ASN A 60 -2.72 3.25 16.35
CA ASN A 60 -3.22 3.08 17.72
C ASN A 60 -2.38 2.09 18.55
N VAL A 61 -1.73 1.12 17.91
CA VAL A 61 -0.84 0.16 18.56
C VAL A 61 0.52 0.82 18.84
N CYS A 62 1.17 1.37 17.82
CA CYS A 62 2.51 1.93 17.93
C CYS A 62 2.57 3.28 18.66
N SER A 63 1.47 4.03 18.76
CA SER A 63 1.41 5.26 19.57
C SER A 63 1.67 5.01 21.07
N LYS A 64 1.51 3.77 21.53
CA LYS A 64 1.80 3.35 22.91
C LYS A 64 3.27 2.98 23.14
N ALA A 65 4.05 2.83 22.07
CA ALA A 65 5.46 2.47 22.17
C ALA A 65 6.30 3.69 22.61
N PRO A 66 7.30 3.52 23.50
CA PRO A 66 8.05 4.62 24.10
C PRO A 66 8.90 5.40 23.08
N ASN A 67 9.38 4.72 22.05
CA ASN A 67 10.20 5.26 20.95
C ASN A 67 9.37 5.97 19.86
N ARG A 68 8.04 5.71 19.79
CA ARG A 68 7.11 6.29 18.80
C ARG A 68 7.68 6.23 17.37
N PRO A 69 7.84 5.02 16.78
CA PRO A 69 8.48 4.86 15.48
C PRO A 69 7.78 5.67 14.40
N THR A 70 8.51 6.05 13.35
CA THR A 70 7.89 6.67 12.17
C THR A 70 7.06 5.63 11.43
N LEU A 71 5.80 5.93 11.14
CA LEU A 71 4.86 4.98 10.57
C LEU A 71 4.58 5.29 9.10
N TYR A 72 4.50 4.24 8.29
CA TYR A 72 4.17 4.28 6.88
C TYR A 72 3.14 3.21 6.54
N ILE A 73 2.28 3.50 5.56
CA ILE A 73 1.68 2.44 4.75
C ILE A 73 2.77 1.95 3.79
N GLY A 74 3.34 0.78 4.06
CA GLY A 74 4.45 0.19 3.32
C GLY A 74 4.10 -0.20 1.89
N GLU A 75 2.86 -0.61 1.66
CA GLU A 75 2.36 -0.97 0.34
C GLU A 75 0.87 -0.62 0.27
N ILE A 76 0.46 0.04 -0.80
CA ILE A 76 -0.94 0.22 -1.17
C ILE A 76 -1.05 0.20 -2.69
N GLY A 77 -2.07 -0.47 -3.23
CA GLY A 77 -2.30 -0.52 -4.65
C GLY A 77 -3.63 -1.18 -5.00
N TRP A 78 -3.87 -1.27 -6.30
CA TRP A 78 -5.00 -2.00 -6.88
C TRP A 78 -4.56 -2.64 -8.19
N PRO A 79 -4.75 -3.95 -8.40
CA PRO A 79 -4.30 -4.61 -9.61
C PRO A 79 -5.16 -4.21 -10.81
N THR A 80 -4.56 -4.13 -12.00
CA THR A 80 -5.28 -3.73 -13.23
C THR A 80 -5.78 -4.92 -14.05
N SER A 81 -5.35 -6.13 -13.73
CA SER A 81 -5.75 -7.35 -14.42
C SER A 81 -5.52 -8.59 -13.55
N SER A 82 -5.89 -9.76 -14.08
CA SER A 82 -5.69 -11.07 -13.47
C SER A 82 -5.44 -12.12 -14.56
N ASP A 83 -4.44 -12.97 -14.35
CA ASP A 83 -4.18 -14.15 -15.18
C ASP A 83 -5.14 -15.31 -14.84
N ASP A 84 -5.82 -15.25 -13.69
CA ASP A 84 -6.85 -16.22 -13.30
C ASP A 84 -8.18 -15.94 -14.04
N PRO A 85 -8.82 -16.97 -14.62
CA PRO A 85 -10.12 -16.85 -15.31
C PRO A 85 -11.31 -16.76 -14.34
N LYS A 86 -11.07 -16.76 -13.02
CA LYS A 86 -12.15 -16.73 -12.02
C LYS A 86 -12.94 -15.43 -12.15
N PRO A 87 -14.29 -15.49 -12.06
CA PRO A 87 -15.11 -14.33 -12.26
C PRO A 87 -14.80 -13.26 -11.21
N VAL A 88 -14.57 -12.07 -11.73
CA VAL A 88 -14.71 -10.80 -11.00
C VAL A 88 -15.98 -10.88 -10.15
N ARG A 89 -15.84 -10.75 -8.83
CA ARG A 89 -16.96 -10.88 -7.86
C ARG A 89 -18.05 -9.84 -8.13
N SER A 90 -17.64 -8.62 -8.47
CA SER A 90 -18.44 -7.53 -9.04
C SER A 90 -17.51 -6.52 -9.74
N VAL A 91 -18.04 -5.72 -10.68
CA VAL A 91 -17.24 -4.75 -11.46
C VAL A 91 -16.45 -3.81 -10.57
N ASP A 92 -17.04 -3.37 -9.46
CA ASP A 92 -16.44 -2.40 -8.54
C ASP A 92 -15.38 -3.03 -7.62
N MET A 93 -15.21 -4.35 -7.66
CA MET A 93 -14.19 -5.11 -6.93
C MET A 93 -13.14 -5.72 -7.88
N ALA A 94 -13.31 -5.53 -9.19
CA ALA A 94 -12.47 -6.13 -10.21
C ALA A 94 -11.04 -5.59 -10.16
N ALA A 95 -10.06 -6.45 -10.50
CA ALA A 95 -8.78 -5.98 -10.97
C ALA A 95 -8.99 -5.26 -12.32
N SER A 96 -8.84 -3.94 -12.35
CA SER A 96 -9.05 -3.14 -13.56
C SER A 96 -8.34 -1.80 -13.47
N THR A 97 -7.88 -1.27 -14.60
CA THR A 97 -7.30 0.09 -14.67
C THR A 97 -8.29 1.15 -14.17
N LYS A 98 -9.60 0.97 -14.43
CA LYS A 98 -10.65 1.88 -13.93
C LYS A 98 -10.67 1.93 -12.40
N ASN A 99 -10.63 0.78 -11.73
CA ASN A 99 -10.64 0.74 -10.27
C ASN A 99 -9.30 1.24 -9.70
N LEU A 100 -8.17 0.95 -10.34
CA LEU A 100 -6.90 1.59 -9.97
C LEU A 100 -6.99 3.12 -10.05
N GLN A 101 -7.58 3.68 -11.11
CA GLN A 101 -7.81 5.12 -11.21
C GLN A 101 -8.68 5.64 -10.05
N SER A 102 -9.76 4.94 -9.70
CA SER A 102 -10.62 5.32 -8.57
C SER A 102 -9.88 5.32 -7.22
N LEU A 103 -8.97 4.35 -7.00
CA LEU A 103 -8.12 4.36 -5.81
C LEU A 103 -7.14 5.55 -5.83
N ILE A 104 -6.49 5.81 -6.96
CA ILE A 104 -5.56 6.94 -7.13
C ILE A 104 -6.25 8.28 -6.84
N ASP A 105 -7.44 8.48 -7.40
CA ASP A 105 -8.22 9.71 -7.27
C ASP A 105 -8.66 9.98 -5.83
N SER A 106 -8.97 8.93 -5.07
CA SER A 106 -9.45 9.04 -3.69
C SER A 106 -8.31 9.06 -2.66
N PHE A 107 -7.29 8.22 -2.83
CA PHE A 107 -6.27 7.98 -1.82
C PHE A 107 -5.16 9.01 -1.78
N ILE A 108 -4.56 9.38 -2.92
CA ILE A 108 -3.30 10.14 -2.93
C ILE A 108 -3.48 11.50 -2.25
N CYS A 109 -4.50 12.26 -2.65
CA CYS A 109 -4.77 13.57 -2.06
C CYS A 109 -5.24 13.44 -0.59
N GLN A 110 -6.01 12.41 -0.24
CA GLN A 110 -6.43 12.16 1.14
C GLN A 110 -5.21 11.90 2.04
N ALA A 111 -4.32 10.98 1.63
CA ALA A 111 -3.11 10.62 2.35
C ALA A 111 -2.14 11.81 2.49
N ASN A 112 -1.92 12.56 1.41
CA ASN A 112 -1.05 13.73 1.46
C ASN A 112 -1.63 14.83 2.36
N SER A 113 -2.95 15.06 2.32
CA SER A 113 -3.61 16.08 3.14
C SER A 113 -3.66 15.73 4.62
N ASN A 114 -3.69 14.44 4.99
CA ASN A 114 -3.75 13.99 6.38
C ASN A 114 -2.37 13.58 6.95
N GLY A 115 -1.29 13.75 6.17
CA GLY A 115 0.08 13.46 6.59
C GLY A 115 0.42 11.97 6.67
N THR A 116 -0.36 11.10 6.03
CA THR A 116 -0.06 9.66 5.98
C THR A 116 1.10 9.43 5.03
N ASN A 117 2.22 8.90 5.53
CA ASN A 117 3.32 8.45 4.68
C ASN A 117 2.96 7.11 4.03
N TYR A 118 3.27 6.94 2.75
CA TYR A 118 3.01 5.68 2.05
C TYR A 118 3.98 5.41 0.91
N PHE A 119 4.04 4.15 0.49
CA PHE A 119 4.63 3.73 -0.78
C PHE A 119 3.56 3.07 -1.63
N PHE A 120 3.37 3.59 -2.85
CA PHE A 120 2.41 3.03 -3.79
C PHE A 120 3.00 1.80 -4.47
N PHE A 121 2.30 0.67 -4.37
CA PHE A 121 2.65 -0.61 -4.96
C PHE A 121 1.90 -0.79 -6.29
N GLU A 122 2.55 -0.76 -7.45
CA GLU A 122 4.00 -0.61 -7.66
C GLU A 122 4.33 0.21 -8.92
N LEU A 123 5.60 0.46 -9.18
CA LEU A 123 6.01 1.26 -10.34
C LEU A 123 5.56 0.62 -11.65
N LYS A 124 5.83 -0.67 -11.88
CA LYS A 124 5.53 -1.33 -13.16
C LYS A 124 5.08 -2.77 -12.97
N ASP A 125 4.36 -3.29 -13.97
CA ASP A 125 4.00 -4.70 -14.01
C ASP A 125 5.25 -5.61 -14.04
N GLU A 126 5.28 -6.56 -13.11
CA GLU A 126 6.41 -7.45 -12.90
C GLU A 126 6.14 -8.85 -13.48
N THR A 127 6.59 -9.06 -14.72
CA THR A 127 6.32 -10.31 -15.47
C THR A 127 6.87 -11.59 -14.83
N TRP A 128 7.87 -11.49 -13.95
CA TRP A 128 8.39 -12.66 -13.23
C TRP A 128 7.35 -13.22 -12.24
N LYS A 129 6.40 -12.40 -11.77
CA LYS A 129 5.29 -12.82 -10.90
C LYS A 129 4.24 -13.67 -11.62
N LYS A 130 4.37 -13.88 -12.95
CA LYS A 130 3.46 -14.77 -13.71
C LYS A 130 3.44 -16.21 -13.20
N SER A 131 4.55 -16.70 -12.63
CA SER A 131 4.58 -18.02 -12.00
C SER A 131 3.76 -18.09 -10.70
N ILE A 132 3.44 -16.95 -10.09
CA ILE A 132 2.57 -16.85 -8.91
C ILE A 132 1.10 -16.89 -9.34
N GLY A 133 0.77 -16.25 -10.48
CA GLY A 133 -0.57 -16.25 -11.07
C GLY A 133 -1.51 -15.21 -10.46
N GLY A 134 -2.80 -15.30 -10.77
CA GLY A 134 -3.80 -14.33 -10.31
C GLY A 134 -3.47 -12.90 -10.71
N VAL A 135 -3.53 -11.98 -9.75
CA VAL A 135 -3.34 -10.54 -9.96
C VAL A 135 -1.88 -10.07 -9.86
N GLU A 136 -0.99 -10.92 -9.37
CA GLU A 136 0.38 -10.57 -8.99
C GLU A 136 1.22 -9.89 -10.10
N PRO A 137 1.09 -10.22 -11.39
CA PRO A 137 1.85 -9.53 -12.44
C PRO A 137 1.37 -8.12 -12.77
N HIS A 138 0.26 -7.64 -12.18
CA HIS A 138 -0.56 -6.55 -12.74
C HIS A 138 -0.76 -5.33 -11.82
N TRP A 139 0.14 -5.08 -10.86
CA TRP A 139 0.02 -3.99 -9.87
C TRP A 139 0.64 -2.65 -10.31
N GLY A 140 1.32 -2.62 -11.46
CA GLY A 140 2.06 -1.44 -11.89
C GLY A 140 1.17 -0.25 -12.22
N LEU A 141 1.63 0.97 -11.90
CA LEU A 141 1.15 2.19 -12.55
C LEU A 141 1.54 2.19 -14.04
N TYR A 142 2.67 1.58 -14.35
CA TYR A 142 3.19 1.40 -15.71
C TYR A 142 3.07 -0.07 -16.14
N ASP A 143 2.98 -0.31 -17.44
CA ASP A 143 3.08 -1.65 -18.02
C ASP A 143 4.52 -2.19 -17.95
N LYS A 144 4.70 -3.45 -18.36
CA LYS A 144 6.01 -4.13 -18.38
C LYS A 144 7.09 -3.40 -19.21
N ASP A 145 6.69 -2.55 -20.15
CA ASP A 145 7.54 -1.80 -21.06
C ASP A 145 7.71 -0.32 -20.61
N MET A 146 7.36 0.00 -19.36
CA MET A 146 7.42 1.35 -18.79
C MET A 146 6.53 2.38 -19.49
N ARG A 147 5.41 1.95 -20.07
CA ARG A 147 4.37 2.89 -20.54
C ARG A 147 3.36 3.09 -19.42
N LEU A 148 3.04 4.35 -19.10
CA LEU A 148 1.98 4.65 -18.14
C LEU A 148 0.68 4.01 -18.66
N LYS A 149 -0.02 3.28 -17.79
CA LYS A 149 -1.35 2.73 -18.13
C LYS A 149 -2.33 3.88 -18.38
N ASP A 150 -3.56 3.57 -18.80
CA ASP A 150 -4.63 4.57 -18.99
C ASP A 150 -5.07 5.17 -17.64
N LEU A 151 -4.19 6.01 -17.09
CA LEU A 151 -4.24 6.59 -15.76
C LEU A 151 -3.92 8.09 -15.85
N LYS A 152 -4.54 8.85 -14.96
CA LYS A 152 -4.25 10.26 -14.70
C LYS A 152 -3.74 10.38 -13.28
N LEU A 153 -2.47 10.76 -13.15
CA LEU A 153 -1.86 10.98 -11.84
C LEU A 153 -2.27 12.37 -11.32
N PRO A 154 -2.83 12.46 -10.10
CA PRO A 154 -3.30 13.71 -9.55
C PRO A 154 -2.13 14.59 -9.11
N HIS A 155 -2.36 15.91 -9.07
CA HIS A 155 -1.41 16.85 -8.48
C HIS A 155 -1.79 17.13 -7.03
N CYS A 156 -1.24 16.32 -6.12
CA CYS A 156 -1.45 16.44 -4.68
C CYS A 156 -0.10 16.75 -4.00
N PRO A 157 0.33 18.01 -3.84
CA PRO A 157 1.59 18.31 -3.17
C PRO A 157 1.55 17.87 -1.70
N THR A 158 2.67 17.36 -1.18
CA THR A 158 2.86 17.18 0.26
C THR A 158 3.13 18.54 0.88
N SER A 159 2.37 18.92 1.91
CA SER A 159 2.54 20.18 2.65
C SER A 159 3.87 20.28 3.38
#